data_AF-A0AAE3IY08-F1
#
_entry.id   AF-A0AAE3IY08-F1
#
_cell.length_a   1.000
_cell.length_b   1.000
_cell.length_c   1.000
_cell.angle_alpha   90.00
_cell.angle_beta   90.00
_cell.angle_gamma   90.00
#
_symmetry.space_group_name_H-M   'P 1'
#
loop_
_entity.id
_entity.type
_entity.pdbx_description
1 polymer ?
#
loop_
_entity_poly.entity_id
_entity_poly.type
_entity_poly.pdbx_seq_one_letter_code
_entity_poly.pdbx_strand_id
1 'polypeptide(L)'
;MHQVLRKGREVVNYDQLQHEVLTDVHLERLRQNRKWGIQRHDQGTWLMILAEEFGEVAQAMQKAKGWGKPTDASDLYTELIHLSAVAVAIAEQIKEEGAAIEIGNHTQIKKI
;
A
#
# COMPACT_ATOMS: atom_id res chain seq x y z
N MET A 1 -23.76 -4.69 9.29
CA MET A 1 -24.60 -4.23 8.17
C MET A 1 -23.86 -4.59 6.89
N HIS A 2 -24.24 -5.68 6.24
CA HIS A 2 -23.69 -6.04 4.92
C HIS A 2 -24.29 -5.08 3.89
N GLN A 3 -23.49 -4.19 3.31
CA GLN A 3 -23.97 -3.36 2.20
C GLN A 3 -24.07 -4.25 0.95
N VAL A 4 -25.26 -4.34 0.35
CA VAL A 4 -25.50 -5.14 -0.87
C VAL A 4 -26.09 -4.22 -1.93
N LEU A 5 -25.38 -4.03 -3.04
CA LEU A 5 -25.90 -3.31 -4.20
C LEU A 5 -26.28 -4.32 -5.29
N ARG A 6 -27.54 -4.27 -5.75
CA ARG A 6 -28.02 -5.09 -6.86
C ARG A 6 -27.79 -4.35 -8.18
N LYS A 7 -26.69 -4.65 -8.88
CA LYS A 7 -26.61 -4.49 -10.33
C LYS A 7 -26.67 -5.87 -10.96
N GLY A 8 -27.61 -6.10 -11.88
CA GLY A 8 -27.68 -7.28 -12.77
C GLY A 8 -27.14 -8.61 -12.21
N ARG A 9 -27.97 -9.35 -11.48
CA ARG A 9 -27.78 -10.76 -11.07
C ARG A 9 -26.51 -11.18 -10.29
N GLU A 10 -25.64 -10.27 -9.85
CA GLU A 10 -24.52 -10.63 -8.99
C GLU A 10 -24.59 -9.89 -7.65
N VAL A 11 -24.63 -10.66 -6.56
CA VAL A 11 -24.59 -10.11 -5.19
C VAL A 11 -23.11 -9.96 -4.84
N VAL A 12 -22.57 -8.75 -5.04
CA VAL A 12 -21.21 -8.43 -4.57
C VAL A 12 -21.26 -8.19 -3.08
N ASN A 13 -20.52 -9.00 -2.33
CA ASN A 13 -20.27 -8.79 -0.92
C ASN A 13 -19.09 -7.82 -0.77
N TYR A 14 -19.38 -6.53 -0.53
CA TYR A 14 -18.35 -5.50 -0.45
C TYR A 14 -17.37 -5.71 0.70
N ASP A 15 -17.83 -6.26 1.83
CA ASP A 15 -16.96 -6.57 2.97
C ASP A 15 -15.94 -7.66 2.59
N GLN A 16 -16.39 -8.70 1.88
CA GLN A 16 -15.53 -9.77 1.38
C GLN A 16 -14.55 -9.24 0.33
N LEU A 17 -15.03 -8.45 -0.63
CA LEU A 17 -14.18 -7.85 -1.67
C LEU A 17 -13.10 -6.95 -1.05
N GLN A 18 -13.48 -6.10 -0.11
CA GLN A 18 -12.52 -5.24 0.58
C GLN A 18 -11.49 -6.08 1.36
N HIS A 19 -11.92 -7.13 2.04
CA HIS A 19 -11.04 -8.02 2.76
C HIS A 19 -10.03 -8.73 1.83
N GLU A 20 -10.46 -9.17 0.66
CA GLU A 20 -9.58 -9.78 -0.36
C GLU A 20 -8.52 -8.78 -0.84
N VAL A 21 -8.92 -7.55 -1.20
CA VAL A 21 -7.98 -6.51 -1.63
C VAL A 21 -6.96 -6.18 -0.54
N LEU A 22 -7.39 -6.04 0.72
CA LEU A 22 -6.49 -5.80 1.84
C LEU A 22 -5.54 -6.98 2.10
N THR A 23 -6.00 -8.21 1.84
CA THR A 23 -5.16 -9.41 1.91
C THR A 23 -4.07 -9.38 0.85
N ASP A 24 -4.39 -8.97 -0.38
CA ASP A 24 -3.41 -8.86 -1.47
C ASP A 24 -2.34 -7.80 -1.15
N VAL A 25 -2.73 -6.64 -0.60
CA VAL A 25 -1.78 -5.63 -0.13
C VAL A 25 -0.85 -6.19 0.95
N HIS A 26 -1.40 -6.97 1.89
CA HIS A 26 -0.59 -7.62 2.93
C HIS A 26 0.40 -8.63 2.35
N LEU A 27 -0.05 -9.50 1.44
CA LEU A 27 0.80 -10.50 0.80
C LEU A 27 1.91 -9.86 -0.03
N GLU A 28 1.61 -8.78 -0.73
CA GLU A 28 2.60 -8.01 -1.46
C GLU A 28 3.62 -7.39 -0.51
N ARG A 29 3.18 -6.72 0.57
CA ARG A 29 4.09 -6.16 1.58
C ARG A 29 5.05 -7.22 2.14
N LEU A 30 4.55 -8.43 2.42
CA LEU A 30 5.38 -9.56 2.82
C LEU A 30 6.38 -9.98 1.72
N ARG A 31 5.97 -9.99 0.44
CA ARG A 31 6.86 -10.29 -0.69
C ARG A 31 7.96 -9.25 -0.81
N GLN A 32 7.64 -7.97 -0.70
CA GLN A 32 8.61 -6.87 -0.72
C GLN A 32 9.62 -7.01 0.43
N ASN A 33 9.16 -7.34 1.65
CA ASN A 33 10.03 -7.64 2.78
C ASN A 33 10.96 -8.82 2.51
N ARG A 34 10.48 -9.90 1.87
CA ARG A 34 11.33 -11.02 1.48
C ARG A 34 12.37 -10.63 0.43
N LYS A 35 11.99 -9.75 -0.51
CA LYS A 35 12.84 -9.36 -1.64
C LYS A 35 13.92 -8.36 -1.25
N TRP A 36 13.60 -7.39 -0.39
CA TRP A 36 14.47 -6.26 -0.08
C TRP A 36 14.80 -6.12 1.40
N GLY A 37 14.24 -6.97 2.27
CA GLY A 37 14.32 -6.80 3.72
C GLY A 37 13.37 -5.72 4.23
N ILE A 38 13.45 -5.44 5.54
CA ILE A 38 12.71 -4.34 6.17
C ILE A 38 13.38 -3.03 5.74
N GLN A 39 12.62 -2.18 5.04
CA GLN A 39 13.08 -0.90 4.54
C GLN A 39 12.65 0.24 5.47
N ARG A 40 13.57 1.12 5.84
CA ARG A 40 13.31 2.36 6.59
C ARG A 40 14.15 3.48 5.98
N HIS A 41 13.50 4.58 5.64
CA HIS A 41 14.13 5.67 4.89
C HIS A 41 13.70 7.04 5.41
N ASP A 42 14.42 8.07 5.01
CA ASP A 42 13.96 9.44 5.17
C ASP A 42 12.74 9.72 4.26
N GLN A 43 12.03 10.81 4.57
CA GLN A 43 10.78 11.17 3.88
C GLN A 43 10.97 11.45 2.38
N GLY A 44 12.14 11.96 1.96
CA GLY A 44 12.44 12.23 0.56
C GLY A 44 12.60 10.94 -0.24
N THR A 45 13.36 9.99 0.30
CA THR A 45 13.51 8.65 -0.29
C THR A 45 12.18 7.92 -0.35
N TRP A 46 11.34 8.01 0.70
CA TRP A 46 10.01 7.40 0.66
C TRP A 46 9.09 8.02 -0.40
N LEU A 47 9.10 9.35 -0.52
CA LEU A 47 8.34 10.04 -1.57
C LEU A 47 8.78 9.59 -2.96
N MET A 48 10.09 9.43 -3.19
CA MET A 48 10.62 8.96 -4.46
C MET A 48 10.12 7.55 -4.79
N ILE A 49 10.19 6.60 -3.85
CA ILE A 49 9.73 5.22 -4.07
C ILE A 49 8.22 5.20 -4.32
N LEU A 50 7.43 5.93 -3.54
CA LEU A 50 5.98 6.03 -3.73
C LEU A 50 5.62 6.65 -5.08
N ALA A 51 6.38 7.66 -5.53
CA ALA A 51 6.16 8.32 -6.81
C ALA A 51 6.47 7.40 -8.01
N GLU A 52 7.47 6.51 -7.89
CA GLU A 52 7.77 5.49 -8.91
C GLU A 52 6.57 4.55 -9.11
N GLU A 53 6.06 3.96 -8.02
CA GLU A 53 4.89 3.08 -8.06
C GLU A 53 3.63 3.80 -8.58
N PHE A 54 3.45 5.07 -8.22
CA PHE A 54 2.36 5.88 -8.76
C PHE A 54 2.51 6.10 -10.28
N GLY A 55 3.74 6.25 -10.75
CA GLY A 55 4.07 6.31 -12.17
C GLY A 55 3.67 5.03 -12.90
N GLU A 56 3.88 3.85 -12.31
CA GLU A 56 3.46 2.56 -12.87
C GLU A 56 1.93 2.44 -12.95
N VAL A 57 1.21 2.85 -11.90
CA VAL A 57 -0.26 2.97 -11.92
C VAL A 57 -0.72 3.88 -13.06
N ALA A 58 -0.11 5.06 -13.20
CA ALA A 58 -0.47 6.00 -14.27
C ALA A 58 -0.22 5.44 -15.67
N GLN A 59 0.84 4.64 -15.86
CA GLN A 59 1.11 3.94 -17.11
C GLN A 59 0.06 2.85 -17.39
N ALA A 60 -0.29 2.03 -16.39
CA ALA A 60 -1.31 0.99 -16.51
C ALA A 60 -2.69 1.58 -16.88
N MET A 61 -3.07 2.70 -16.27
CA MET A 61 -4.31 3.40 -16.60
C MET A 61 -4.32 3.97 -18.04
N GLN A 62 -3.19 4.48 -18.53
CA GLN A 62 -3.08 4.98 -19.91
C GLN A 62 -3.17 3.86 -20.94
N LYS A 63 -2.59 2.69 -20.64
CA LYS A 63 -2.70 1.49 -21.47
C LYS A 63 -4.15 1.03 -21.63
N ALA A 64 -4.94 1.06 -20.55
CA ALA A 64 -6.38 0.74 -20.60
C ALA A 64 -7.18 1.67 -21.55
N LYS A 65 -6.66 2.87 -21.84
CA LYS A 65 -7.24 3.82 -22.80
C LYS A 65 -6.67 3.70 -24.23
N GLY A 66 -5.75 2.77 -24.47
CA GLY A 66 -5.08 2.60 -25.76
C GLY A 66 -4.01 3.64 -26.07
N TRP A 67 -3.55 4.40 -25.07
CA TRP A 67 -2.53 5.45 -25.23
C TRP A 67 -1.13 5.02 -24.75
N GLY A 68 -0.98 3.76 -24.33
CA GLY A 68 0.27 3.22 -23.81
C GLY A 68 1.26 2.82 -24.91
N LYS A 69 2.56 2.98 -24.64
CA LYS A 69 3.62 2.31 -25.41
C LYS A 69 3.54 0.79 -25.17
N PRO A 70 3.98 -0.06 -26.11
CA PRO A 70 4.16 -1.48 -25.85
C PRO A 70 5.31 -1.66 -24.85
N THR A 71 4.97 -1.72 -23.56
CA THR A 71 5.87 -2.03 -22.45
C THR A 71 5.34 -3.22 -21.68
N ASP A 72 6.23 -3.91 -20.96
CA ASP A 72 5.94 -5.03 -20.05
C ASP A 72 5.16 -4.61 -18.79
N ALA A 73 4.37 -3.53 -18.86
CA ALA A 73 3.61 -3.01 -17.73
C ALA A 73 2.58 -4.03 -17.24
N SER A 74 2.53 -4.24 -15.93
CA SER A 74 1.61 -5.17 -15.28
C SER A 74 0.17 -4.65 -15.30
N ASP A 75 -0.78 -5.48 -14.87
CA ASP A 75 -2.20 -5.08 -14.83
C ASP A 75 -2.44 -3.99 -13.77
N LEU A 76 -3.40 -3.10 -14.02
CA LEU A 76 -3.72 -1.97 -13.14
C LEU A 76 -3.98 -2.39 -11.69
N TYR A 77 -4.62 -3.54 -11.47
CA TYR A 77 -4.85 -4.03 -10.12
C TYR A 77 -3.53 -4.32 -9.41
N THR A 78 -2.57 -4.93 -10.11
CA THR A 78 -1.25 -5.27 -9.55
C THR A 78 -0.48 -4.01 -9.14
N GLU A 79 -0.45 -2.97 -9.99
CA GLU A 79 0.25 -1.73 -9.65
C GLU A 79 -0.40 -0.98 -8.49
N LEU A 80 -1.73 -1.05 -8.37
CA LEU A 80 -2.43 -0.49 -7.19
C LEU A 80 -2.06 -1.24 -5.90
N ILE A 81 -1.87 -2.57 -5.98
CA ILE A 81 -1.41 -3.39 -4.85
C ILE A 81 0.03 -3.03 -4.48
N HIS A 82 0.94 -2.88 -5.45
CA HIS A 82 2.33 -2.46 -5.20
C HIS A 82 2.42 -1.09 -4.54
N LEU A 83 1.74 -0.09 -5.11
CA LEU A 83 1.68 1.27 -4.56
C LEU A 83 1.14 1.26 -3.12
N SER A 84 0.08 0.51 -2.87
CA SER A 84 -0.53 0.38 -1.55
C SER A 84 0.42 -0.28 -0.54
N ALA A 85 1.18 -1.30 -0.96
CA ALA A 85 2.16 -1.96 -0.11
C ALA A 85 3.31 -1.01 0.29
N VAL A 86 3.74 -0.11 -0.61
CA VAL A 86 4.72 0.95 -0.29
C VAL A 86 4.13 1.94 0.70
N ALA A 87 2.88 2.40 0.50
CA ALA A 87 2.22 3.29 1.46
C ALA A 87 2.10 2.66 2.86
N VAL A 88 1.82 1.35 2.93
CA VAL A 88 1.84 0.59 4.19
C VAL A 88 3.23 0.59 4.82
N ALA A 89 4.29 0.36 4.04
CA ALA A 89 5.68 0.39 4.55
C ALA A 89 6.04 1.74 5.18
N ILE A 90 5.61 2.85 4.57
CA ILE A 90 5.80 4.21 5.09
C ILE A 90 5.03 4.38 6.41
N ALA A 91 3.75 3.98 6.42
CA ALA A 91 2.90 4.09 7.61
C ALA A 91 3.41 3.24 8.79
N GLU A 92 3.96 2.05 8.51
CA GLU A 92 4.65 1.20 9.50
C GLU A 92 5.79 1.98 10.18
N GLN A 93 6.67 2.61 9.40
CA GLN A 93 7.78 3.40 9.94
C GLN A 93 7.28 4.58 10.78
N ILE A 94 6.32 5.35 10.29
CA ILE A 94 5.77 6.50 11.03
C ILE A 94 5.17 6.04 12.37
N LYS A 95 4.49 4.88 12.38
CA LYS A 95 3.91 4.32 13.61
C LYS A 95 5.00 3.85 14.59
N GLU A 96 6.07 3.24 14.10
CA GLU A 96 7.23 2.85 14.91
C GLU A 96 7.91 4.07 15.55
N GLU A 97 8.11 5.13 14.77
CA GLU A 97 8.70 6.39 15.23
C GLU A 97 7.82 7.08 16.27
N GLY A 98 6.50 7.12 16.07
CA GLY A 98 5.55 7.65 17.03
C GLY A 98 5.55 6.88 18.36
N ALA A 99 5.54 5.54 18.31
CA ALA A 99 5.60 4.70 19.51
C ALA A 99 6.92 4.86 20.28
N ALA A 100 8.04 5.05 19.59
CA ALA A 100 9.34 5.29 20.22
C ALA A 100 9.37 6.61 21.02
N ILE A 101 8.71 7.66 20.51
CA ILE A 101 8.58 8.95 21.20
C ILE A 101 7.78 8.79 22.51
N GLU A 102 6.67 8.04 22.48
CA GLU A 102 5.83 7.81 23.67
C GLU A 102 6.62 7.11 24.79
N ILE A 103 7.38 6.06 24.47
CA ILE A 103 8.22 5.33 25.46
C ILE A 103 9.31 6.25 26.04
N GLY A 104 9.93 7.08 25.20
CA GLY A 104 10.93 8.06 25.63
C GLY A 104 10.37 9.05 26.65
N ASN A 105 9.16 9.56 26.41
CA ASN A 105 8.47 10.48 27.31
C ASN A 105 8.08 9.81 28.64
N HIS A 106 7.56 8.58 28.61
CA HIS A 106 7.22 7.83 29.83
C HIS A 106 8.43 7.49 30.70
N THR A 107 9.61 7.30 30.10
CA THR A 107 10.84 6.98 30.84
C THR A 107 11.42 8.21 31.55
N GLN A 108 11.22 9.42 31.02
CA GLN A 108 11.65 10.66 31.69
C GLN A 108 10.78 11.01 32.90
N ILE A 109 9.49 10.69 32.89
CA ILE A 109 8.57 10.96 34.00
C ILE A 109 8.84 10.08 35.23
N LYS A 110 9.41 8.88 35.05
CA LYS A 110 9.73 7.95 36.16
C LYS A 110 11.07 8.21 36.87
N LYS A 111 11.81 9.26 36.48
CA LYS A 111 13.11 9.63 37.08
C LYS A 111 13.03 10.79 38.08
N ILE A 112 11.83 11.15 38.52
CA ILE A 112 11.55 12.20 39.53
C ILE A 112 10.94 11.52 40.76
#